data_AF-A0A7K4JWV0-F1
#
_entry.id   AF-A0A7K4JWV0-F1
#
_cell.length_a   1.000
_cell.length_b   1.000
_cell.length_c   1.000
_cell.angle_alpha   90.00
_cell.angle_beta   90.00
_cell.angle_gamma   90.00
#
_symmetry.space_group_name_H-M   'P 1'
#
loop_
_entity.id
_entity.type
_entity.pdbx_description
1 polymer ?
#
loop_
_entity_poly.entity_id
_entity_poly.type
_entity_poly.pdbx_seq_one_letter_code
_entity_poly.pdbx_strand_id
1 'polypeptide(L)'
;NVICSIVFGDRFDYEDREFHEMLQIMNESFRELSTPWAQFHDMSNGLLERLPGPHRKVARLLERMRRFIARRVQRNRATLDPAAPRDFIDCFLIQMDKDKGKADSAFTERNLELTTLNLFFAGTETVSSTLRFGFLLLMKHPEVQG
;
A
#
# COMPACT_ATOMS: atom_id res chain seq x y z
N ASN A 1 -5.74 -10.48 -0.59
CA ASN A 1 -7.08 -10.60 0.04
C ASN A 1 -7.10 -10.61 1.56
N VAL A 2 -6.16 -11.25 2.28
CA VAL A 2 -6.16 -11.21 3.77
C VAL A 2 -5.93 -9.78 4.30
N ILE A 3 -4.89 -9.09 3.81
CA ILE A 3 -4.63 -7.71 4.22
C ILE A 3 -5.73 -6.75 3.74
N CYS A 4 -6.35 -7.01 2.57
CA CYS A 4 -7.49 -6.24 2.07
C CYS A 4 -8.67 -6.27 3.04
N SER A 5 -9.03 -7.45 3.58
CA SER A 5 -10.13 -7.56 4.54
C SER A 5 -9.85 -6.85 5.87
N ILE A 6 -8.57 -6.76 6.29
CA ILE A 6 -8.21 -6.04 7.52
C ILE A 6 -8.23 -4.53 7.28
N VAL A 7 -7.67 -4.09 6.14
CA VAL A 7 -7.47 -2.67 5.85
C VAL A 7 -8.75 -2.01 5.34
N PHE A 8 -9.57 -2.75 4.58
CA PHE A 8 -10.74 -2.23 3.88
C PHE A 8 -12.04 -2.95 4.23
N GLY A 9 -12.03 -3.91 5.15
CA GLY A 9 -13.26 -4.59 5.58
C GLY A 9 -13.92 -5.45 4.49
N ASP A 10 -13.28 -5.59 3.34
CA ASP A 10 -13.83 -6.27 2.17
C ASP A 10 -12.75 -7.11 1.46
N ARG A 11 -13.20 -8.19 0.81
CA ARG A 11 -12.38 -8.96 -0.11
C ARG A 11 -12.70 -8.46 -1.50
N PHE A 12 -11.73 -7.84 -2.15
CA PHE A 12 -11.90 -7.47 -3.55
C PHE A 12 -12.12 -8.72 -4.40
N ASP A 13 -13.11 -8.61 -5.28
CA ASP A 13 -13.32 -9.60 -6.33
C ASP A 13 -12.06 -9.67 -7.20
N TYR A 14 -11.74 -10.88 -7.66
CA TYR A 14 -10.70 -11.10 -8.66
C TYR A 14 -11.05 -10.46 -10.02
N GLU A 15 -12.25 -9.93 -10.20
CA GLU A 15 -12.63 -9.15 -11.40
C GLU A 15 -12.67 -7.63 -11.18
N ASP A 16 -12.41 -7.14 -9.95
CA ASP A 16 -12.40 -5.70 -9.67
C ASP A 16 -11.23 -5.02 -10.40
N ARG A 17 -11.58 -4.14 -11.36
CA ARG A 17 -10.62 -3.38 -12.17
C ARG A 17 -9.80 -2.38 -11.36
N GLU A 18 -10.39 -1.72 -10.36
CA GLU A 18 -9.70 -0.75 -9.51
C GLU A 18 -8.64 -1.47 -8.67
N PHE A 19 -8.98 -2.65 -8.16
CA PHE A 19 -8.05 -3.50 -7.42
C PHE A 19 -6.93 -4.06 -8.32
N HIS A 20 -7.24 -4.52 -9.52
CA HIS A 20 -6.25 -5.01 -10.48
C HIS A 20 -5.24 -3.93 -10.87
N GLU A 21 -5.72 -2.72 -11.18
CA GLU A 21 -4.85 -1.59 -11.49
C GLU A 21 -3.93 -1.30 -10.30
N MET A 22 -4.46 -1.34 -9.07
CA MET A 22 -3.66 -1.13 -7.88
C MET A 22 -2.56 -2.20 -7.71
N LEU A 23 -2.88 -3.49 -7.89
CA LEU A 23 -1.89 -4.56 -7.84
C LEU A 23 -0.80 -4.40 -8.93
N GLN A 24 -1.17 -3.97 -10.13
CA GLN A 24 -0.20 -3.70 -11.19
C GLN A 24 0.74 -2.55 -10.83
N ILE A 25 0.20 -1.46 -10.29
CA ILE A 25 1.01 -0.31 -9.83
C ILE A 25 1.93 -0.73 -8.68
N MET A 26 1.46 -1.59 -7.77
CA MET A 26 2.29 -2.11 -6.67
C MET A 26 3.48 -2.91 -7.20
N ASN A 27 3.22 -3.85 -8.10
CA ASN A 27 4.27 -4.65 -8.70
C ASN A 27 5.27 -3.81 -9.51
N GLU A 28 4.78 -2.84 -10.28
CA GLU A 28 5.63 -1.90 -11.00
C GLU A 28 6.49 -1.08 -10.03
N SER A 29 5.90 -0.56 -8.95
CA SER A 29 6.62 0.20 -7.93
C SER A 29 7.71 -0.64 -7.26
N PHE A 30 7.41 -1.89 -6.92
CA PHE A 30 8.37 -2.80 -6.30
C PHE A 30 9.57 -3.08 -7.22
N ARG A 31 9.30 -3.30 -8.52
CA ARG A 31 10.35 -3.49 -9.52
C ARG A 31 11.22 -2.25 -9.70
N GLU A 32 10.61 -1.06 -9.79
CA GLU A 32 11.34 0.20 -9.94
C GLU A 32 12.21 0.50 -8.71
N LEU A 33 11.68 0.27 -7.50
CA LEU A 33 12.41 0.40 -6.23
C LEU A 33 13.58 -0.59 -6.11
N SER A 34 13.49 -1.73 -6.79
CA SER A 34 14.53 -2.76 -6.80
C SER A 34 15.65 -2.51 -7.82
N THR A 35 15.60 -1.41 -8.57
CA THR A 35 16.62 -1.10 -9.59
C THR A 35 17.91 -0.55 -8.96
N PRO A 36 19.10 -0.77 -9.58
CA PRO A 36 20.34 -0.14 -9.13
C PRO A 36 20.25 1.39 -9.08
N TRP A 37 19.48 2.00 -9.98
CA TRP A 37 19.24 3.44 -9.98
C TRP A 37 18.48 3.90 -8.73
N ALA A 38 17.46 3.17 -8.30
CA ALA A 38 16.71 3.51 -7.10
C ALA A 38 17.60 3.47 -5.86
N GLN A 39 18.49 2.46 -5.75
CA GLN A 39 19.46 2.37 -4.66
C GLN A 39 20.46 3.53 -4.69
N PHE A 40 20.98 3.87 -5.87
CA PHE A 40 21.87 5.01 -6.02
C PHE A 40 21.19 6.33 -5.64
N HIS A 41 19.92 6.50 -6.01
CA HIS A 41 19.13 7.66 -5.62
C HIS A 41 18.98 7.77 -4.10
N ASP A 42 18.63 6.68 -3.42
CA ASP A 42 18.49 6.66 -1.96
C ASP A 42 19.81 7.02 -1.26
N MET A 43 20.93 6.52 -1.76
CA MET A 43 22.26 6.83 -1.24
C MET A 43 22.76 8.25 -1.56
N SER A 44 22.12 8.97 -2.48
CA SER A 44 22.61 10.27 -2.96
C SER A 44 22.40 11.43 -1.99
N ASN A 45 21.79 11.18 -0.81
CA ASN A 45 21.53 12.18 0.22
C ASN A 45 20.85 13.47 -0.32
N GLY A 46 19.86 13.29 -1.20
CA GLY A 46 19.07 14.39 -1.77
C GLY A 46 19.68 15.06 -3.01
N LEU A 47 20.92 14.74 -3.41
CA LEU A 47 21.58 15.37 -4.57
C LEU A 47 20.80 15.22 -5.88
N LEU A 48 20.12 14.08 -6.05
CA LEU A 48 19.40 13.76 -7.28
C LEU A 48 17.94 14.22 -7.29
N GLU A 49 17.41 14.77 -6.19
CA GLU A 49 15.97 15.14 -6.07
C GLU A 49 15.52 16.14 -7.14
N ARG A 50 16.41 17.06 -7.52
CA ARG A 50 16.10 18.11 -8.50
C ARG A 50 16.32 17.64 -9.93
N LEU A 51 17.04 16.54 -10.14
CA LEU A 51 17.37 16.03 -11.47
C LEU A 51 16.19 15.24 -12.08
N PRO A 52 16.06 15.18 -13.41
CA PRO A 52 15.18 14.23 -14.05
C PRO A 52 15.72 12.81 -13.86
N GLY A 53 14.84 11.83 -13.67
CA GLY A 53 15.26 10.43 -13.61
C GLY A 53 14.15 9.45 -13.23
N PRO A 54 14.45 8.14 -13.24
CA PRO A 54 13.53 7.07 -12.86
C PRO A 54 12.88 7.23 -11.48
N HIS A 55 13.55 7.87 -10.52
CA HIS A 55 13.00 8.15 -9.19
C HIS A 55 11.69 8.96 -9.25
N ARG A 56 11.51 9.83 -10.27
CA ARG A 56 10.24 10.55 -10.48
C ARG A 56 9.09 9.62 -10.88
N LYS A 57 9.38 8.47 -11.50
CA LYS A 57 8.39 7.44 -11.84
C LYS A 57 7.85 6.80 -10.57
N VAL A 58 8.73 6.39 -9.66
CA VAL A 58 8.36 5.84 -8.34
C VAL A 58 7.45 6.80 -7.58
N ALA A 59 7.82 8.09 -7.50
CA ALA A 59 6.99 9.09 -6.84
C ALA A 59 5.57 9.19 -7.46
N ARG A 60 5.46 9.15 -8.79
CA ARG A 60 4.16 9.16 -9.49
C ARG A 60 3.34 7.90 -9.22
N LEU A 61 3.97 6.73 -9.15
CA LEU A 61 3.28 5.47 -8.85
C LEU A 61 2.75 5.45 -7.41
N LEU A 62 3.58 5.85 -6.44
CA LEU A 62 3.18 6.01 -5.05
C LEU A 62 2.00 6.98 -4.91
N GLU A 63 2.03 8.11 -5.62
CA GLU A 63 0.94 9.09 -5.60
C GLU A 63 -0.36 8.57 -6.24
N ARG A 64 -0.28 7.71 -7.26
CA ARG A 64 -1.47 7.01 -7.81
C ARG A 64 -2.08 6.09 -6.76
N MET A 65 -1.26 5.31 -6.04
CA MET A 65 -1.75 4.44 -4.98
C MET A 65 -2.33 5.24 -3.81
N ARG A 66 -1.68 6.33 -3.39
CA ARG A 66 -2.20 7.22 -2.34
C ARG A 66 -3.59 7.75 -2.70
N ARG A 67 -3.80 8.17 -3.96
CA ARG A 67 -5.13 8.64 -4.43
C ARG A 67 -6.20 7.56 -4.39
N PHE A 68 -5.85 6.30 -4.63
CA PHE A 68 -6.78 5.19 -4.45
C PHE A 68 -7.21 5.09 -2.98
N ILE A 69 -6.24 5.09 -2.06
CA ILE A 69 -6.49 5.05 -0.62
C ILE A 69 -7.35 6.23 -0.18
N ALA A 70 -7.06 7.45 -0.65
CA ALA A 70 -7.85 8.64 -0.35
C ALA A 70 -9.33 8.49 -0.73
N ARG A 71 -9.63 7.94 -1.91
CA ARG A 71 -11.01 7.63 -2.31
C ARG A 71 -11.68 6.64 -1.37
N ARG A 72 -10.94 5.61 -0.93
CA ARG A 72 -11.45 4.63 0.03
C ARG A 72 -11.74 5.28 1.39
N VAL A 73 -10.82 6.11 1.90
CA VAL A 73 -11.00 6.89 3.13
C VAL A 73 -12.28 7.74 3.07
N GLN A 74 -12.55 8.40 1.94
CA GLN A 74 -13.79 9.16 1.75
C GLN A 74 -15.04 8.27 1.83
N ARG A 75 -15.03 7.10 1.18
CA ARG A 75 -16.14 6.12 1.25
C ARG A 75 -16.38 5.63 2.69
N ASN A 76 -15.31 5.32 3.42
CA ASN A 76 -15.39 4.93 4.83
C ASN A 76 -16.01 6.03 5.69
N ARG A 77 -15.50 7.26 5.56
CA ARG A 77 -16.00 8.43 6.30
C ARG A 77 -17.48 8.71 6.05
N ALA A 78 -17.95 8.57 4.81
CA ALA A 78 -19.34 8.81 4.45
C ALA A 78 -20.34 7.85 5.12
N THR A 79 -19.86 6.69 5.60
CA THR A 79 -20.66 5.60 6.14
C THR A 79 -20.14 5.12 7.50
N LEU A 80 -19.36 5.97 8.19
CA LEU A 80 -18.72 5.62 9.45
C LEU A 80 -19.75 5.50 10.57
N ASP A 81 -19.76 4.34 11.24
CA ASP A 81 -20.44 4.14 12.51
C ASP A 81 -19.40 3.93 13.62
N PRO A 82 -19.21 4.91 14.53
CA PRO A 82 -18.26 4.80 15.64
C PRO A 82 -18.54 3.62 16.59
N ALA A 83 -19.77 3.10 16.64
CA ALA A 83 -20.12 1.96 17.48
C ALA A 83 -19.76 0.61 16.86
N ALA A 84 -19.55 0.56 15.54
CA ALA A 84 -19.29 -0.65 14.77
C ALA A 84 -18.20 -0.42 13.69
N PRO A 85 -16.93 -0.22 14.08
CA PRO A 85 -15.84 -0.03 13.13
C PRO A 85 -15.67 -1.26 12.24
N ARG A 86 -15.60 -1.05 10.92
CA ARG A 86 -15.56 -2.14 9.94
C ARG A 86 -14.14 -2.60 9.61
N ASP A 87 -13.17 -1.69 9.67
CA ASP A 87 -11.82 -1.91 9.20
C ASP A 87 -10.80 -0.94 9.84
N PHE A 88 -9.52 -1.07 9.45
CA PHE A 88 -8.45 -0.20 9.90
C PHE A 88 -8.75 1.29 9.68
N ILE A 89 -9.34 1.65 8.53
CA ILE A 89 -9.64 3.04 8.18
C ILE A 89 -10.66 3.62 9.16
N ASP A 90 -11.73 2.89 9.46
CA ASP A 90 -12.73 3.31 10.43
C ASP A 90 -12.11 3.49 11.83
N CYS A 91 -11.30 2.53 12.28
CA CYS A 91 -10.60 2.63 13.57
C CYS A 91 -9.72 3.89 13.65
N PHE A 92 -8.99 4.20 12.59
CA PHE A 92 -8.15 5.39 12.52
C PHE A 92 -8.98 6.67 12.49
N LEU A 93 -10.07 6.72 11.73
CA LEU A 93 -10.99 7.86 11.67
C LEU A 93 -11.61 8.16 13.05
N ILE A 94 -12.05 7.12 13.77
CA ILE A 94 -12.58 7.24 15.13
C ILE A 94 -11.52 7.79 16.08
N GLN A 95 -10.28 7.31 15.98
CA GLN A 95 -9.19 7.82 16.81
C GLN A 95 -8.82 9.26 16.48
N MET A 96 -8.83 9.64 15.20
CA MET A 96 -8.62 11.01 14.75
C MET A 96 -9.70 11.96 15.28
N ASP A 97 -10.96 11.50 15.32
CA ASP A 97 -12.06 12.29 15.90
C ASP A 97 -11.91 12.51 17.41
N LYS A 98 -11.38 11.51 18.15
CA LYS A 98 -11.04 11.65 19.59
C LYS A 98 -9.87 12.60 19.84
N ASP A 99 -9.00 12.77 18.85
CA ASP A 99 -7.80 13.60 18.93
C ASP A 99 -8.02 15.04 18.43
N LYS A 100 -9.23 15.39 17.99
CA LYS A 100 -9.56 16.76 17.55
C LYS A 100 -9.16 17.79 18.60
N GLY A 101 -8.40 18.81 18.16
CA GLY A 101 -7.91 19.90 19.01
C GLY A 101 -6.55 19.66 19.64
N LYS A 102 -5.94 18.47 19.50
CA LYS A 102 -4.55 18.23 19.90
C LYS A 102 -3.61 18.64 18.78
N ALA A 103 -2.81 19.70 19.01
CA ALA A 103 -1.89 20.24 18.00
C ALA A 103 -0.84 19.21 17.52
N ASP A 104 -0.41 18.30 18.40
CA ASP A 104 0.64 17.32 18.12
C ASP A 104 0.11 15.91 17.85
N SER A 105 -1.14 15.76 17.41
CA SER A 105 -1.69 14.43 17.10
C SER A 105 -1.05 13.84 15.84
N ALA A 106 -0.62 12.58 15.94
CA ALA A 106 -0.20 11.78 14.79
C ALA A 106 -1.38 11.31 13.91
N PHE A 107 -2.62 11.43 14.39
CA PHE A 107 -3.81 11.04 13.65
C PHE A 107 -4.25 12.16 12.72
N THR A 108 -3.58 12.27 11.58
CA THR A 108 -3.94 13.18 10.49
C THR A 108 -4.45 12.40 9.29
N GLU A 109 -5.22 13.06 8.42
CA GLU A 109 -5.72 12.43 7.18
C GLU A 109 -4.56 11.97 6.27
N ARG A 110 -3.47 12.74 6.22
CA ARG A 110 -2.26 12.35 5.50
C ARG A 110 -1.64 11.07 6.08
N ASN A 111 -1.54 10.97 7.40
CA ASN A 111 -0.99 9.78 8.05
C ASN A 111 -1.91 8.57 7.91
N LEU A 112 -3.23 8.77 7.91
CA LEU A 112 -4.20 7.72 7.60
C LEU A 112 -3.92 7.12 6.21
N GLU A 113 -3.85 7.97 5.18
CA GLU A 113 -3.60 7.51 3.82
C GLU A 113 -2.26 6.80 3.68
N LEU A 114 -1.18 7.37 4.22
CA LEU A 114 0.17 6.80 4.13
C LEU A 114 0.30 5.49 4.91
N THR A 115 -0.29 5.40 6.10
CA THR A 115 -0.24 4.17 6.91
C THR A 115 -1.06 3.06 6.25
N THR A 116 -2.24 3.39 5.74
CA THR A 116 -3.08 2.44 5.00
C THR A 116 -2.36 1.93 3.75
N LEU A 117 -1.73 2.83 2.99
CA LEU A 117 -0.90 2.46 1.84
C LEU A 117 0.25 1.54 2.24
N ASN A 118 0.97 1.87 3.31
CA ASN A 118 2.10 1.07 3.79
C ASN A 118 1.67 -0.35 4.16
N LEU A 119 0.62 -0.49 4.99
CA LEU A 119 0.07 -1.79 5.38
C LEU A 119 -0.35 -2.60 4.16
N PHE A 120 -1.06 -1.97 3.22
CA PHE A 120 -1.57 -2.64 2.04
C PHE A 120 -0.45 -3.07 1.07
N PHE A 121 0.54 -2.21 0.82
CA PHE A 121 1.69 -2.50 -0.03
C PHE A 121 2.57 -3.60 0.56
N ALA A 122 2.98 -3.44 1.81
CA ALA A 122 3.86 -4.39 2.51
C ALA A 122 3.21 -5.78 2.60
N GLY A 123 1.92 -5.85 2.92
CA GLY A 123 1.20 -7.12 3.08
C GLY A 123 0.87 -7.84 1.77
N THR A 124 0.91 -7.14 0.62
CA THR A 124 0.51 -7.71 -0.67
C THR A 124 1.71 -8.16 -1.51
N GLU A 125 2.66 -7.26 -1.77
CA GLU A 125 3.75 -7.56 -2.71
C GLU A 125 4.75 -8.58 -2.15
N THR A 126 5.06 -8.51 -0.86
CA THR A 126 6.03 -9.43 -0.23
C THR A 126 5.53 -10.87 -0.27
N VAL A 127 4.31 -11.11 0.21
CA VAL A 127 3.67 -12.43 0.21
C VAL A 127 3.48 -12.96 -1.22
N SER A 128 3.01 -12.12 -2.15
CA SER A 128 2.86 -12.48 -3.56
C SER A 128 4.19 -12.92 -4.18
N SER A 129 5.26 -12.14 -3.95
CA SER A 129 6.59 -12.43 -4.46
C SER A 129 7.17 -13.71 -3.86
N THR A 130 7.04 -13.90 -2.54
CA THR A 130 7.49 -15.12 -1.86
C THR A 130 6.77 -16.36 -2.38
N LEU A 131 5.44 -16.30 -2.54
CA LEU A 131 4.68 -17.43 -3.09
C LEU A 131 5.07 -17.74 -4.54
N ARG A 132 5.21 -16.72 -5.39
CA ARG A 132 5.68 -16.90 -6.78
C ARG A 132 7.04 -17.57 -6.83
N PHE A 133 7.98 -17.14 -5.97
CA PHE A 133 9.30 -17.74 -5.90
C PHE A 133 9.27 -19.15 -5.31
N GLY A 134 8.46 -19.38 -4.27
CA GLY A 134 8.24 -20.70 -3.69
C GLY A 134 7.74 -21.72 -4.70
N PHE A 135 6.73 -21.36 -5.52
CA PHE A 135 6.25 -22.23 -6.59
C PHE A 135 7.32 -22.48 -7.66
N LEU A 136 8.09 -21.46 -8.04
CA LEU A 136 9.20 -21.61 -8.98
C LEU A 136 10.25 -22.62 -8.46
N LEU A 137 10.57 -22.56 -7.17
CA LEU A 137 11.48 -23.51 -6.53
C LEU A 137 10.92 -24.93 -6.49
N LEU A 138 9.64 -25.10 -6.15
CA LEU A 138 8.98 -26.42 -6.14
C LEU A 138 8.98 -27.06 -7.54
N MET A 139 8.69 -26.29 -8.59
CA MET A 139 8.76 -26.79 -9.98
C MET A 139 10.18 -27.17 -10.41
N LYS A 140 11.20 -26.48 -9.87
CA LYS A 140 12.61 -26.78 -10.15
C LYS A 140 13.13 -28.00 -9.38
N HIS A 141 12.52 -28.30 -8.23
CA HIS A 141 12.90 -29.38 -7.32
C HIS A 141 11.70 -30.32 -7.02
N PRO A 142 11.22 -31.09 -8.01
CA PRO A 142 10.05 -31.97 -7.83
C PRO A 142 10.21 -32.97 -6.68
N GLU A 143 11.45 -33.35 -6.36
CA GLU A 143 11.80 -34.22 -5.24
C GLU A 143 11.41 -33.69 -3.86
N VAL A 144 11.23 -32.37 -3.72
CA VAL A 144 10.81 -31.71 -2.46
C VAL A 144 9.28 -31.54 -2.41
N GLN A 145 8.61 -31.58 -3.55
CA GLN A 145 7.15 -31.38 -3.66
C GLN A 145 6.35 -32.64 -3.25
N GLY A 146 7.00 -33.81 -3.26
CA GLY A 146 6.39 -35.13 -3.00
C GLY A 146 6.33 -35.54 -1.54
#